data_AF-A0A9D6MGM1-F1
#
_entry.id   AF-A0A9D6MGM1-F1
#
_cell.length_a   1.000
_cell.length_b   1.000
_cell.length_c   1.000
_cell.angle_alpha   90.00
_cell.angle_beta   90.00
_cell.angle_gamma   90.00
#
_symmetry.space_group_name_H-M   'P 1'
#
loop_
_entity.id
_entity.type
_entity.pdbx_description
1 polymer ?
#
loop_
_entity_poly.entity_id
_entity_poly.type
_entity_poly.pdbx_seq_one_letter_code
_entity_poly.pdbx_strand_id
1 'polypeptide(L)'
;MNNRMRIPLIAITVLLFVALACGAGVGGGTASPATEAAQTVSAILTASAAAPVAGAPTNPAAPTSESGQPTQPPAPPKPTDTAGPTNTPNPTGCSDNAAFVADVTVPDNTVFLPGTAFTKTWRMKNSGSCKWNGSYSLAFVAGNAMGGPATVSIVGEVTPGSNYDVSANFVAPTAPGTYKGVWQMRNGSGAFFG
;
A
#
# COMPACT_ATOMS: atom_id res chain seq x y z
N MET A 1 -25.61 -73.83 19.89
CA MET A 1 -25.69 -73.91 18.42
C MET A 1 -24.41 -73.34 17.86
N ASN A 2 -23.50 -74.25 17.49
CA ASN A 2 -22.19 -73.94 16.94
C ASN A 2 -22.34 -73.57 15.46
N ASN A 3 -21.59 -72.60 14.96
CA ASN A 3 -21.17 -72.65 13.56
C ASN A 3 -19.71 -72.25 13.41
N ARG A 4 -18.94 -73.20 12.87
CA ARG A 4 -17.50 -73.13 12.60
C ARG A 4 -17.25 -72.94 11.10
N MET A 5 -16.10 -72.33 10.80
CA MET A 5 -15.28 -72.54 9.59
C MET A 5 -15.87 -71.96 8.28
N ARG A 6 -15.11 -71.32 7.39
CA ARG A 6 -13.96 -71.88 6.64
C ARG A 6 -13.02 -70.78 6.12
N ILE A 7 -11.72 -71.05 6.26
CA ILE A 7 -10.58 -70.31 5.68
C ILE A 7 -10.28 -70.93 4.31
N PRO A 8 -10.04 -70.17 3.23
CA PRO A 8 -9.36 -70.68 2.05
C PRO A 8 -7.83 -70.50 2.17
N LEU A 9 -7.16 -71.64 2.16
CA LEU A 9 -5.74 -71.88 2.27
C LEU A 9 -5.18 -72.08 0.85
N ILE A 10 -4.82 -71.02 0.11
CA ILE A 10 -4.16 -71.13 -1.23
C ILE A 10 -3.18 -69.98 -1.57
N ALA A 11 -2.99 -68.95 -0.74
CA ALA A 11 -1.98 -67.90 -1.01
C ALA A 11 -0.81 -67.91 0.00
N ILE A 12 -0.32 -69.11 0.32
CA ILE A 12 1.07 -69.32 0.74
C ILE A 12 1.87 -69.37 -0.54
N THR A 13 2.56 -68.29 -0.93
CA THR A 13 3.79 -68.31 -1.76
C THR A 13 4.32 -66.90 -2.07
N VAL A 14 4.60 -66.06 -1.06
CA VAL A 14 5.76 -65.14 -1.13
C VAL A 14 6.38 -65.03 0.27
N LEU A 15 7.41 -65.87 0.51
CA LEU A 15 8.44 -65.76 1.55
C LEU A 15 8.87 -64.28 1.74
N LEU A 16 8.97 -63.72 2.94
CA LEU A 16 9.89 -64.04 4.05
C LEU A 16 11.39 -63.89 3.69
N PHE A 17 11.94 -62.70 3.93
CA PHE A 17 13.35 -62.42 4.28
C PHE A 17 13.29 -61.33 5.38
N VAL A 18 13.48 -61.62 6.68
CA VAL A 18 14.76 -61.80 7.42
C VAL A 18 15.69 -60.60 7.21
N ALA A 19 16.30 -59.91 8.18
CA ALA A 19 16.22 -59.75 9.64
C ALA A 19 17.25 -58.64 9.98
N LEU A 20 17.27 -58.18 11.23
CA LEU A 20 18.45 -57.65 11.95
C LEU A 20 19.14 -56.37 11.41
N ALA A 21 18.96 -55.26 12.14
CA ALA A 21 20.10 -54.49 12.65
C ALA A 21 19.67 -53.62 13.85
N CYS A 22 20.21 -54.01 15.02
CA CYS A 22 20.31 -53.17 16.21
C CYS A 22 21.46 -52.16 15.98
N GLY A 23 21.33 -50.94 16.52
CA GLY A 23 22.43 -49.97 16.50
C GLY A 23 22.04 -48.61 17.10
N ALA A 24 22.00 -48.53 18.43
CA ALA A 24 22.17 -47.27 19.14
C ALA A 24 23.67 -46.95 19.26
N GLY A 25 24.09 -45.70 19.08
CA GLY A 25 25.47 -45.32 19.39
C GLY A 25 25.98 -44.02 18.76
N VAL A 26 25.81 -42.92 19.49
CA VAL A 26 26.79 -41.84 19.74
C VAL A 26 28.04 -41.76 18.84
N GLY A 27 28.15 -40.63 18.12
CA GLY A 27 29.38 -40.05 17.59
C GLY A 27 29.04 -38.60 17.21
N GLY A 28 29.67 -37.58 17.79
CA GLY A 28 31.08 -37.26 17.58
C GLY A 28 31.13 -36.23 16.45
N GLY A 29 31.37 -34.97 16.81
CA GLY A 29 31.16 -33.83 15.93
C GLY A 29 32.00 -33.83 14.66
N THR A 30 31.45 -33.22 13.63
CA THR A 30 32.20 -32.60 12.54
C THR A 30 31.41 -31.37 12.10
N ALA A 31 31.95 -30.19 12.41
CA ALA A 31 31.60 -28.98 11.69
C ALA A 31 31.81 -29.23 10.19
N SER A 32 30.78 -28.98 9.39
CA SER A 32 30.89 -28.96 7.93
C SER A 32 30.78 -27.52 7.44
N PRO A 33 31.51 -27.18 6.36
CA PRO A 33 31.98 -25.83 6.10
C PRO A 33 30.89 -24.94 5.52
N ALA A 34 30.79 -23.72 6.06
CA ALA A 34 30.12 -22.61 5.40
C ALA A 34 30.99 -22.17 4.21
N THR A 35 30.65 -22.66 3.04
CA THR A 35 31.26 -22.26 1.76
C THR A 35 30.58 -20.98 1.26
N GLU A 36 31.40 -19.92 1.25
CA GLU A 36 31.46 -18.81 0.28
C GLU A 36 30.24 -17.90 0.07
N ALA A 37 30.37 -16.66 0.54
CA ALA A 37 30.39 -15.46 -0.31
C ALA A 37 30.73 -14.21 0.53
N ALA A 38 32.02 -13.96 0.76
CA ALA A 38 32.46 -12.62 1.17
C ALA A 38 32.76 -11.82 -0.10
N GLN A 39 31.76 -11.09 -0.60
CA GLN A 39 31.97 -10.12 -1.67
C GLN A 39 32.50 -8.82 -1.10
N THR A 40 33.70 -8.45 -1.54
CA THR A 40 34.46 -7.26 -1.20
C THR A 40 33.76 -6.01 -1.77
N VAL A 41 33.18 -5.17 -0.92
CA VAL A 41 32.66 -3.86 -1.34
C VAL A 41 33.78 -2.82 -1.19
N SER A 42 34.42 -2.48 -2.30
CA SER A 42 35.33 -1.34 -2.39
C SER A 42 34.53 -0.06 -2.58
N ALA A 43 34.21 0.65 -1.48
CA ALA A 43 33.67 2.00 -1.54
C ALA A 43 34.81 3.02 -1.63
N ILE A 44 35.16 3.44 -2.85
CA ILE A 44 36.15 4.49 -3.07
C ILE A 44 35.42 5.84 -3.03
N LEU A 45 35.68 6.60 -1.97
CA LEU A 45 35.21 7.96 -1.73
C LEU A 45 35.59 8.87 -2.92
N THR A 46 34.59 9.38 -3.63
CA THR A 46 34.78 10.55 -4.51
C THR A 46 34.02 11.72 -3.91
N ALA A 47 34.73 12.49 -3.10
CA ALA A 47 34.28 13.83 -2.69
C ALA A 47 34.52 14.79 -3.86
N SER A 48 33.46 15.24 -4.52
CA SER A 48 33.53 16.31 -5.51
C SER A 48 33.51 17.67 -4.80
N ALA A 49 34.54 18.46 -5.10
CA ALA A 49 34.86 19.74 -4.51
C ALA A 49 33.83 20.84 -4.86
N ALA A 50 33.53 21.69 -3.88
CA ALA A 50 32.82 22.95 -4.06
C ALA A 50 33.78 23.99 -4.69
N ALA A 51 33.35 24.61 -5.78
CA ALA A 51 33.96 25.83 -6.32
C ALA A 51 33.08 27.05 -5.95
N PRO A 52 33.67 28.18 -5.53
CA PRO A 52 32.93 29.41 -5.30
C PRO A 52 32.78 30.18 -6.62
N VAL A 53 31.54 30.50 -7.02
CA VAL A 53 31.30 31.50 -8.06
C VAL A 53 30.92 32.82 -7.40
N ALA A 54 31.87 33.75 -7.50
CA ALA A 54 31.73 35.14 -7.11
C ALA A 54 30.89 35.92 -8.14
N GLY A 55 30.15 36.91 -7.63
CA GLY A 55 29.84 38.16 -8.33
C GLY A 55 28.65 38.13 -9.29
N ALA A 56 27.49 38.59 -8.81
CA ALA A 56 26.47 39.18 -9.67
C ALA A 56 26.38 40.68 -9.36
N PRO A 57 26.48 41.57 -10.37
CA PRO A 57 26.55 43.02 -10.19
C PRO A 57 25.20 43.64 -9.81
N THR A 58 25.28 44.64 -8.92
CA THR A 58 24.24 45.62 -8.59
C THR A 58 23.87 46.43 -9.83
N ASN A 59 22.60 46.40 -10.24
CA ASN A 59 22.07 47.30 -11.26
C ASN A 59 21.66 48.65 -10.62
N PRO A 60 22.08 49.81 -11.15
CA PRO A 60 21.73 51.13 -10.62
C PRO A 60 20.23 51.46 -10.71
N ALA A 61 19.72 52.14 -9.69
CA ALA A 61 18.42 52.78 -9.71
C ALA A 61 18.37 53.88 -10.78
N ALA A 62 17.38 53.82 -11.66
CA ALA A 62 17.03 54.91 -12.56
C ALA A 62 16.00 55.83 -11.87
N PRO A 63 16.17 57.17 -11.91
CA PRO A 63 15.19 58.11 -11.42
C PRO A 63 14.16 58.42 -12.51
N THR A 64 12.89 58.12 -12.25
CA THR A 64 11.78 58.61 -13.07
C THR A 64 11.16 59.81 -12.37
N SER A 65 11.50 61.01 -12.84
CA SER A 65 10.68 62.20 -12.62
C SER A 65 9.44 62.07 -13.49
N GLU A 66 8.25 62.10 -12.88
CA GLU A 66 7.02 62.37 -13.61
C GLU A 66 6.31 63.60 -13.04
N SER A 67 6.11 64.53 -13.97
CA SER A 67 5.53 65.86 -13.82
C SER A 67 4.07 65.78 -13.37
N GLY A 68 3.68 66.69 -12.47
CA GLY A 68 2.31 66.84 -12.01
C GLY A 68 1.33 67.17 -13.14
N GLN A 69 0.15 66.55 -13.06
CA GLN A 69 -1.04 66.92 -13.83
C GLN A 69 -2.20 67.16 -12.83
N PRO A 70 -3.00 68.22 -13.00
CA PRO A 70 -3.97 68.66 -12.01
C PRO A 70 -5.13 67.66 -11.82
N THR A 71 -5.46 67.42 -10.56
CA THR A 71 -6.61 66.64 -10.09
C THR A 71 -7.93 67.34 -10.42
N GLN A 72 -8.76 66.67 -11.21
CA GLN A 72 -10.17 67.02 -11.37
C GLN A 72 -10.98 66.37 -10.22
N PRO A 73 -11.98 67.05 -9.64
CA PRO A 73 -12.80 66.49 -8.56
C PRO A 73 -13.58 65.23 -9.01
N PRO A 74 -13.73 64.20 -8.17
CA PRO A 74 -14.54 63.04 -8.52
C PRO A 74 -16.02 63.42 -8.63
N ALA A 75 -16.67 62.95 -9.70
CA ALA A 75 -18.12 63.00 -9.84
C ALA A 75 -18.81 62.14 -8.75
N PRO A 76 -20.04 62.47 -8.32
CA PRO A 76 -20.78 61.70 -7.32
C PRO A 76 -21.01 60.24 -7.77
N PRO A 77 -20.92 59.24 -6.88
CA PRO A 77 -21.24 57.87 -7.21
C PRO A 77 -22.74 57.73 -7.52
N LYS A 78 -23.04 57.18 -8.70
CA LYS A 78 -24.37 56.69 -9.09
C LYS A 78 -24.79 55.56 -8.12
N PRO A 79 -26.05 55.48 -7.66
CA PRO A 79 -26.49 54.38 -6.81
C PRO A 79 -26.29 53.04 -7.54
N THR A 80 -25.48 52.19 -6.94
CA THR A 80 -25.28 50.79 -7.32
C THR A 80 -26.54 50.03 -6.93
N ASP A 81 -27.20 49.42 -7.92
CA ASP A 81 -28.26 48.44 -7.67
C ASP A 81 -27.70 47.36 -6.74
N THR A 82 -28.29 47.28 -5.56
CA THR A 82 -28.01 46.24 -4.58
C THR A 82 -28.44 44.92 -5.20
N ALA A 83 -27.48 44.09 -5.61
CA ALA A 83 -27.75 42.70 -5.96
C ALA A 83 -28.45 42.06 -4.75
N GLY A 84 -29.70 41.62 -4.97
CA GLY A 84 -30.46 40.88 -3.97
C GLY A 84 -29.70 39.61 -3.54
N PRO A 85 -30.10 38.98 -2.41
CA PRO A 85 -29.44 37.76 -1.95
C PRO A 85 -29.48 36.71 -3.06
N THR A 86 -28.31 36.43 -3.63
CA THR A 86 -28.11 35.30 -4.52
C THR A 86 -28.41 34.06 -3.68
N ASN A 87 -29.47 33.33 -4.01
CA ASN A 87 -29.71 31.99 -3.49
C ASN A 87 -28.44 31.17 -3.78
N THR A 88 -27.57 31.05 -2.79
CA THR A 88 -26.42 30.15 -2.84
C THR A 88 -27.04 28.76 -2.81
N PRO A 89 -26.89 27.94 -3.85
CA PRO A 89 -27.28 26.54 -3.74
C PRO A 89 -26.43 25.99 -2.60
N ASN A 90 -27.05 25.63 -1.49
CA ASN A 90 -26.42 24.76 -0.51
C ASN A 90 -26.20 23.43 -1.25
N PRO A 91 -24.97 23.01 -1.59
CA PRO A 91 -24.81 21.69 -2.17
C PRO A 91 -25.18 20.69 -1.07
N THR A 92 -26.23 19.93 -1.32
CA THR A 92 -26.61 18.77 -0.52
C THR A 92 -25.42 17.81 -0.44
N GLY A 93 -24.67 17.87 0.67
CA GLY A 93 -23.56 16.96 0.96
C GLY A 93 -22.27 17.19 0.16
N CYS A 94 -21.17 16.68 0.69
CA CYS A 94 -19.93 16.48 -0.06
C CYS A 94 -20.02 15.17 -0.88
N SER A 95 -19.12 14.97 -1.84
CA SER A 95 -19.05 13.75 -2.66
C SER A 95 -17.82 12.92 -2.30
N ASP A 96 -18.02 11.65 -1.97
CA ASP A 96 -16.95 10.70 -1.71
C ASP A 96 -16.36 10.19 -3.03
N ASN A 97 -15.04 10.29 -3.20
CA ASN A 97 -14.35 9.65 -4.31
C ASN A 97 -12.90 9.33 -3.93
N ALA A 98 -12.35 8.25 -4.49
CA ALA A 98 -10.97 7.86 -4.30
C ALA A 98 -10.31 7.57 -5.65
N ALA A 99 -9.00 7.76 -5.74
CA ALA A 99 -8.21 7.31 -6.88
C ALA A 99 -7.06 6.45 -6.38
N PHE A 100 -6.85 5.29 -7.00
CA PHE A 100 -5.64 4.50 -6.81
C PHE A 100 -4.44 5.27 -7.37
N VAL A 101 -3.35 5.32 -6.61
CA VAL A 101 -2.11 5.99 -7.02
C VAL A 101 -1.01 4.96 -7.29
N ALA A 102 -0.76 4.05 -6.34
CA ALA A 102 0.31 3.06 -6.47
C ALA A 102 0.18 1.90 -5.50
N ASP A 103 0.77 0.77 -5.88
CA ASP A 103 1.22 -0.24 -4.94
C ASP A 103 2.54 0.23 -4.32
N VAL A 104 2.55 0.42 -3.00
CA VAL A 104 3.72 0.95 -2.30
C VAL A 104 4.69 -0.16 -1.91
N THR A 105 4.21 -1.34 -1.51
CA THR A 105 5.08 -2.43 -0.99
C THR A 105 5.13 -3.67 -1.86
N VAL A 106 3.99 -4.18 -2.33
CA VAL A 106 3.90 -5.45 -3.06
C VAL A 106 3.29 -5.17 -4.43
N PRO A 107 4.11 -5.09 -5.50
CA PRO A 107 3.60 -4.94 -6.86
C PRO A 107 2.75 -6.14 -7.30
N ASP A 108 1.94 -5.95 -8.33
CA ASP A 108 1.18 -7.03 -8.95
C ASP A 108 2.10 -8.15 -9.46
N ASN A 109 1.61 -9.39 -9.36
CA ASN A 109 2.32 -10.63 -9.72
C ASN A 109 3.62 -10.90 -8.93
N THR A 110 3.78 -10.29 -7.75
CA THR A 110 4.87 -10.67 -6.83
C THR A 110 4.73 -12.13 -6.41
N VAL A 111 5.84 -12.87 -6.47
CA VAL A 111 5.91 -14.29 -6.08
C VAL A 111 6.27 -14.42 -4.60
N PHE A 112 5.48 -15.22 -3.87
CA PHE A 112 5.72 -15.54 -2.46
C PHE A 112 5.87 -17.05 -2.27
N LEU A 113 6.66 -17.45 -1.27
CA LEU A 113 6.64 -18.84 -0.81
C LEU A 113 5.31 -19.16 -0.11
N PRO A 114 4.82 -20.42 -0.17
CA PRO A 114 3.63 -20.85 0.54
C PRO A 114 3.63 -20.46 2.03
N GLY A 115 2.53 -19.87 2.51
CA GLY A 115 2.39 -19.48 3.93
C GLY A 115 3.16 -18.22 4.35
N THR A 116 3.83 -17.52 3.41
CA THR A 116 4.57 -16.29 3.72
C THR A 116 3.63 -15.17 4.14
N ALA A 117 3.89 -14.58 5.32
CA ALA A 117 3.23 -13.35 5.73
C ALA A 117 3.81 -12.14 5.00
N PHE A 118 2.97 -11.21 4.56
CA PHE A 118 3.38 -9.97 3.92
C PHE A 118 2.42 -8.82 4.22
N THR A 119 2.91 -7.59 4.10
CA THR A 119 2.10 -6.36 4.25
C THR A 119 1.96 -5.68 2.90
N LYS A 120 0.73 -5.55 2.41
CA LYS A 120 0.41 -4.77 1.21
C LYS A 120 0.00 -3.37 1.65
N THR A 121 0.67 -2.36 1.09
CA THR A 121 0.32 -0.95 1.26
C THR A 121 -0.07 -0.38 -0.09
N TRP A 122 -1.26 0.22 -0.14
CA TRP A 122 -1.74 0.97 -1.29
C TRP A 122 -1.68 2.45 -0.98
N ARG A 123 -1.24 3.25 -1.96
CA ARG A 123 -1.41 4.70 -1.93
C ARG A 123 -2.71 5.06 -2.61
N MET A 124 -3.62 5.65 -1.85
CA MET A 124 -4.90 6.17 -2.31
C MET A 124 -4.87 7.69 -2.28
N LYS A 125 -5.54 8.35 -3.22
CA LYS A 125 -5.79 9.80 -3.18
C LYS A 125 -7.25 10.07 -2.88
N ASN A 126 -7.53 11.00 -1.97
CA ASN A 126 -8.86 11.54 -1.82
C ASN A 126 -9.16 12.45 -3.03
N SER A 127 -9.89 11.92 -4.01
CA SER A 127 -10.30 12.64 -5.23
C SER A 127 -11.71 13.22 -5.12
N GLY A 128 -12.35 13.10 -3.96
CA GLY A 128 -13.67 13.65 -3.67
C GLY A 128 -13.60 15.03 -3.04
N SER A 129 -14.73 15.48 -2.49
CA SER A 129 -14.85 16.72 -1.70
C SER A 129 -15.12 16.46 -0.21
N CYS A 130 -15.43 15.22 0.18
CA CYS A 130 -15.53 14.83 1.59
C CYS A 130 -14.16 14.58 2.19
N LYS A 131 -13.93 15.05 3.42
CA LYS A 131 -12.77 14.66 4.23
C LYS A 131 -12.98 13.24 4.76
N TRP A 132 -12.05 12.33 4.49
CA TRP A 132 -12.08 11.01 5.12
C TRP A 132 -11.62 11.11 6.57
N ASN A 133 -12.25 10.34 7.44
CA ASN A 133 -11.91 10.24 8.86
C ASN A 133 -12.03 8.77 9.33
N GLY A 134 -12.00 8.51 10.63
CA GLY A 134 -12.10 7.16 11.21
C GLY A 134 -13.37 6.36 10.88
N SER A 135 -14.43 6.98 10.34
CA SER A 135 -15.62 6.26 9.85
C SER A 135 -15.43 5.67 8.44
N TYR A 136 -14.35 6.01 7.75
CA TYR A 136 -14.02 5.51 6.42
C TYR A 136 -13.09 4.30 6.52
N SER A 137 -13.18 3.40 5.57
CA SER A 137 -12.33 2.20 5.53
C SER A 137 -12.03 1.73 4.11
N LEU A 138 -10.92 1.02 3.93
CA LEU A 138 -10.70 0.16 2.78
C LEU A 138 -11.28 -1.22 3.11
N ALA A 139 -12.16 -1.74 2.26
CA ALA A 139 -12.93 -2.95 2.52
C ALA A 139 -12.69 -4.01 1.43
N PHE A 140 -12.57 -5.27 1.85
CA PHE A 140 -12.49 -6.39 0.94
C PHE A 140 -13.85 -6.63 0.28
N VAL A 141 -13.88 -6.74 -1.06
CA VAL A 141 -15.13 -6.88 -1.81
C VAL A 141 -15.23 -8.15 -2.63
N ALA A 142 -14.11 -8.73 -3.08
CA ALA A 142 -14.13 -9.94 -3.91
C ALA A 142 -12.77 -10.65 -4.02
N GLY A 143 -12.79 -11.90 -4.46
CA GLY A 143 -11.60 -12.70 -4.74
C GLY A 143 -11.11 -13.49 -3.52
N ASN A 144 -9.80 -13.57 -3.35
CA ASN A 144 -9.17 -14.26 -2.22
C ASN A 144 -8.66 -13.23 -1.20
N ALA A 145 -9.16 -13.29 0.03
CA ALA A 145 -8.76 -12.39 1.10
C ALA A 145 -7.33 -12.67 1.61
N MET A 146 -6.77 -13.86 1.36
CA MET A 146 -5.42 -14.28 1.77
C MET A 146 -5.16 -14.04 3.27
N GLY A 147 -6.15 -14.34 4.10
CA GLY A 147 -6.09 -14.09 5.56
C GLY A 147 -6.14 -12.62 5.97
N GLY A 148 -6.32 -11.70 5.02
CA GLY A 148 -6.47 -10.28 5.28
C GLY A 148 -7.78 -9.93 5.99
N PRO A 149 -7.85 -8.73 6.60
CA PRO A 149 -9.03 -8.29 7.34
C PRO A 149 -10.24 -8.07 6.41
N ALA A 150 -11.45 -7.98 6.97
CA ALA A 150 -12.62 -7.57 6.17
C ALA A 150 -12.56 -6.07 5.81
N THR A 151 -12.04 -5.25 6.73
CA THR A 151 -11.90 -3.80 6.57
C THR A 151 -10.64 -3.30 7.27
N VAL A 152 -10.07 -2.20 6.76
CA VAL A 152 -9.00 -1.41 7.39
C VAL A 152 -9.48 0.02 7.52
N SER A 153 -9.66 0.50 8.75
CA SER A 153 -10.14 1.86 8.99
C SER A 153 -9.06 2.88 8.67
N ILE A 154 -9.47 4.04 8.15
CA ILE A 154 -8.58 5.19 7.99
C ILE A 154 -8.22 5.73 9.38
N VAL A 155 -6.96 6.07 9.59
CA VAL A 155 -6.47 6.67 10.83
C VAL A 155 -6.21 8.14 10.59
N GLY A 156 -6.74 8.99 11.47
CA GLY A 156 -6.67 10.44 11.33
C GLY A 156 -7.63 10.97 10.28
N GLU A 157 -7.21 12.01 9.55
CA GLU A 157 -8.03 12.68 8.55
C GLU A 157 -7.29 12.84 7.23
N VAL A 158 -8.01 12.63 6.12
CA VAL A 158 -7.46 12.79 4.76
C VAL A 158 -8.31 13.82 4.02
N THR A 159 -7.77 15.01 3.85
CA THR A 159 -8.44 16.11 3.14
C THR A 159 -8.52 15.85 1.64
N PRO A 160 -9.50 16.43 0.93
CA PRO A 160 -9.56 16.42 -0.53
C PRO A 160 -8.22 16.78 -1.18
N GLY A 161 -7.82 16.02 -2.19
CA GLY A 161 -6.56 16.17 -2.92
C GLY A 161 -5.34 15.50 -2.27
N SER A 162 -5.42 15.07 -1.00
CA SER A 162 -4.30 14.45 -0.29
C SER A 162 -4.17 12.95 -0.59
N ASN A 163 -2.94 12.45 -0.50
CA ASN A 163 -2.64 11.02 -0.54
C ASN A 163 -2.69 10.40 0.86
N TYR A 164 -3.02 9.12 0.93
CA TYR A 164 -3.03 8.31 2.13
C TYR A 164 -2.55 6.89 1.82
N ASP A 165 -1.63 6.39 2.64
CA ASP A 165 -1.11 5.03 2.53
C ASP A 165 -1.88 4.13 3.49
N VAL A 166 -2.62 3.17 2.94
CA VAL A 166 -3.40 2.19 3.71
C VAL A 166 -2.72 0.82 3.62
N SER A 167 -2.47 0.20 4.76
CA SER A 167 -1.77 -1.08 4.86
C SER A 167 -2.66 -2.18 5.40
N ALA A 168 -2.56 -3.38 4.85
CA ALA A 168 -3.17 -4.60 5.37
C ALA A 168 -2.16 -5.75 5.38
N ASN A 169 -2.28 -6.63 6.38
CA ASN A 169 -1.47 -7.83 6.51
C ASN A 169 -2.16 -9.03 5.85
N PHE A 170 -1.36 -9.86 5.20
CA PHE A 170 -1.81 -11.01 4.42
C PHE A 170 -0.89 -12.21 4.64
N VAL A 171 -1.37 -13.39 4.27
CA VAL A 171 -0.63 -14.64 4.24
C VAL A 171 -0.83 -15.31 2.88
N ALA A 172 0.25 -15.58 2.17
CA ALA A 172 0.21 -16.28 0.89
C ALA A 172 -0.40 -17.69 1.08
N PRO A 173 -1.38 -18.09 0.25
CA PRO A 173 -1.97 -19.43 0.34
C PRO A 173 -0.93 -20.55 0.21
N THR A 174 -1.21 -21.70 0.84
CA THR A 174 -0.28 -22.84 0.83
C THR A 174 -0.33 -23.64 -0.48
N ALA A 175 -1.48 -23.62 -1.16
CA ALA A 175 -1.62 -24.21 -2.48
C ALA A 175 -0.95 -23.30 -3.54
N PRO A 176 -0.17 -23.85 -4.48
CA PRO A 176 0.39 -23.07 -5.59
C PRO A 176 -0.71 -22.50 -6.48
N GLY A 177 -0.55 -21.25 -6.92
CA GLY A 177 -1.48 -20.60 -7.85
C GLY A 177 -1.35 -19.09 -7.87
N THR A 178 -2.14 -18.44 -8.74
CA THR A 178 -2.28 -16.99 -8.78
C THR A 178 -3.47 -16.57 -7.94
N TYR A 179 -3.24 -15.69 -6.97
CA TYR A 179 -4.27 -15.21 -6.05
C TYR A 179 -4.45 -13.70 -6.21
N LYS A 180 -5.70 -13.26 -6.17
CA LYS A 180 -6.08 -11.85 -6.26
C LYS A 180 -7.20 -11.54 -5.27
N GLY A 181 -7.02 -10.49 -4.47
CA GLY A 181 -8.06 -9.89 -3.65
C GLY A 181 -8.40 -8.49 -4.17
N VAL A 182 -9.68 -8.15 -4.18
CA VAL A 182 -10.18 -6.84 -4.62
C VAL A 182 -10.67 -6.07 -3.40
N TRP A 183 -10.25 -4.81 -3.32
CA TRP A 183 -10.53 -3.91 -2.21
C TRP A 183 -11.07 -2.58 -2.73
N GLN A 184 -12.01 -1.98 -2.00
CA GLN A 184 -12.64 -0.71 -2.38
C GLN A 184 -12.87 0.16 -1.14
N MET A 185 -12.86 1.48 -1.33
CA MET A 185 -13.15 2.42 -0.25
C MET A 185 -14.63 2.37 0.13
N ARG A 186 -14.91 2.50 1.43
CA ARG A 186 -16.25 2.47 2.03
C ARG A 186 -16.39 3.59 3.05
N ASN A 187 -17.47 4.38 2.95
CA ASN A 187 -17.72 5.51 3.84
C ASN A 187 -18.46 5.10 5.13
N GLY A 188 -18.73 6.07 6.01
CA GLY A 188 -19.37 5.84 7.31
C GLY A 188 -20.82 5.35 7.26
N SER A 189 -21.54 5.56 6.14
CA SER A 189 -22.88 4.97 5.94
C SER A 189 -22.79 3.57 5.33
N GLY A 190 -21.59 3.11 5.00
CA GLY A 190 -21.32 1.80 4.45
C GLY A 190 -21.42 1.72 2.93
N ALA A 191 -21.55 2.84 2.23
CA ALA A 191 -21.55 2.91 0.78
C ALA A 191 -20.12 2.80 0.23
N PHE A 192 -19.96 2.05 -0.86
CA PHE A 192 -18.70 1.90 -1.57
C PHE A 192 -18.49 3.03 -2.59
N PHE A 193 -17.24 3.46 -2.77
CA PHE A 193 -16.87 4.52 -3.70
C PHE A 193 -15.43 4.34 -4.22
N GLY A 194 -15.10 5.10 -5.27
CA GLY A 194 -13.80 5.03 -5.96
C GLY A 194 -13.69 3.91 -6.96
#